data_AF-A0A2R2IVV8-F1
#
_entry.id   AF-A0A2R2IVV8-F1
#
_cell.length_a   1.000
_cell.length_b   1.000
_cell.length_c   1.000
_cell.angle_alpha   90.00
_cell.angle_beta   90.00
_cell.angle_gamma   90.00
#
_symmetry.space_group_name_H-M   'P 1'
#
loop_
_entity.id
_entity.type
_entity.pdbx_description
1 polymer ?
#
loop_
_entity_poly.entity_id
_entity_poly.type
_entity_poly.pdbx_seq_one_letter_code
_entity_poly.pdbx_strand_id
1 'polypeptide(L)'
;MKGYIRLSGVMLAATLAVAAVAPAEAYYHHGGPPRISIDVWRGGYWNHGYYHGRMGWWWVVGGAWYFYAAPVYPYPSLYAPPVVVAPMAPPAPPIAAAPPEPAQVWYYCKAVKQYYPYVSECPGGWKTVPAKPQ
;
A
#
# COMPACT_ATOMS: atom_id res chain seq x y z
N MET A 1 5.27 -45.71 -83.61
CA MET A 1 3.98 -46.37 -83.32
C MET A 1 3.51 -45.82 -81.97
N LYS A 2 2.75 -44.72 -81.92
CA LYS A 2 1.28 -44.58 -81.99
C LYS A 2 0.52 -45.41 -80.93
N GLY A 3 -0.11 -44.71 -79.98
CA GLY A 3 -1.33 -45.15 -79.27
C GLY A 3 -1.17 -45.37 -77.76
N TYR A 4 -2.11 -45.03 -76.87
CA TYR A 4 -3.39 -44.31 -76.91
C TYR A 4 -3.73 -43.91 -75.47
N ILE A 5 -4.31 -42.71 -75.30
CA ILE A 5 -5.06 -42.30 -74.09
C ILE A 5 -6.36 -43.12 -74.04
N ARG A 6 -6.75 -43.66 -72.87
CA ARG A 6 -8.16 -43.85 -72.52
C ARG A 6 -8.44 -43.52 -71.04
N LEU A 7 -9.55 -42.81 -70.91
CA LEU A 7 -10.12 -42.11 -69.76
C LEU A 7 -10.80 -43.04 -68.72
N SER A 8 -10.92 -42.47 -67.52
CA SER A 8 -12.04 -42.61 -66.57
C SER A 8 -12.13 -43.88 -65.71
N GLY A 9 -11.75 -43.72 -64.44
CA GLY A 9 -12.24 -44.51 -63.32
C GLY A 9 -12.49 -43.58 -62.13
N VAL A 10 -13.70 -43.05 -62.01
CA VAL A 10 -14.18 -42.36 -60.81
C VAL A 10 -14.31 -43.43 -59.71
N MET A 11 -13.48 -43.37 -58.68
CA MET A 11 -13.73 -44.09 -57.43
C MET A 11 -13.95 -43.09 -56.30
N LEU A 12 -15.15 -43.17 -55.73
CA LEU A 12 -15.64 -42.39 -54.61
C LEU A 12 -14.63 -42.35 -53.47
N ALA A 13 -14.16 -41.16 -53.10
CA ALA A 13 -13.52 -40.94 -51.81
C ALA A 13 -14.61 -40.91 -50.73
N ALA A 14 -14.70 -41.96 -49.91
CA ALA A 14 -15.52 -41.96 -48.71
C ALA A 14 -14.87 -41.05 -47.66
N THR A 15 -15.33 -39.80 -47.57
CA THR A 15 -14.87 -38.85 -46.55
C THR A 15 -15.50 -39.21 -45.21
N LEU A 16 -14.72 -39.81 -44.32
CA LEU A 16 -15.02 -39.89 -42.89
C LEU A 16 -15.03 -38.47 -42.31
N ALA A 17 -16.22 -37.93 -42.06
CA ALA A 17 -16.38 -36.70 -41.30
C ALA A 17 -16.11 -37.00 -39.82
N VAL A 18 -14.86 -36.83 -39.38
CA VAL A 18 -14.53 -36.81 -37.95
C VAL A 18 -15.11 -35.52 -37.39
N ALA A 19 -16.23 -35.61 -36.68
CA ALA A 19 -16.76 -34.50 -35.90
C ALA A 19 -15.81 -34.27 -34.72
N ALA A 20 -14.88 -33.33 -34.88
CA ALA A 20 -14.06 -32.85 -33.78
C ALA A 20 -14.97 -32.15 -32.78
N VAL A 21 -15.27 -32.81 -31.66
CA VAL A 21 -15.87 -32.14 -30.50
C VAL A 21 -14.77 -31.29 -29.90
N ALA A 22 -14.71 -30.01 -30.29
CA ALA A 22 -13.85 -29.05 -29.62
C ALA A 22 -14.35 -28.91 -28.17
N PRO A 23 -13.48 -29.00 -27.15
CA PRO A 23 -13.89 -28.60 -25.81
C PRO A 23 -14.30 -27.13 -25.92
N ALA A 24 -15.52 -26.81 -25.48
CA ALA A 24 -15.92 -25.44 -25.22
C ALA A 24 -15.10 -24.97 -24.01
N GLU A 25 -13.87 -24.53 -24.26
CA GLU A 25 -13.12 -23.80 -23.25
C GLU A 25 -13.90 -22.51 -23.02
N ALA A 26 -14.58 -22.46 -21.88
CA ALA A 26 -15.16 -21.24 -21.37
C ALA A 26 -14.00 -20.26 -21.18
N TYR A 27 -13.75 -19.43 -22.19
CA TYR A 27 -12.85 -18.30 -22.11
C TYR A 27 -13.45 -17.31 -21.12
N TYR A 28 -13.25 -17.59 -19.83
CA TYR A 28 -13.38 -16.61 -18.77
C TYR A 28 -12.24 -15.61 -18.91
N HIS A 29 -12.38 -14.70 -19.86
CA HIS A 29 -11.56 -13.50 -19.96
C HIS A 29 -11.99 -12.52 -18.85
N HIS A 30 -11.64 -12.84 -17.60
CA HIS A 30 -11.59 -11.84 -16.55
C HIS A 30 -10.30 -11.04 -16.71
N GLY A 31 -10.44 -9.76 -17.07
CA GLY A 31 -9.36 -8.81 -17.29
C GLY A 31 -8.61 -8.49 -16.00
N GLY A 32 -7.35 -8.89 -15.96
CA GLY A 32 -6.40 -8.49 -14.92
C GLY A 32 -5.00 -8.39 -15.51
N PRO A 33 -4.09 -7.59 -14.91
CA PRO A 33 -2.71 -7.41 -15.37
C PRO A 33 -1.99 -8.77 -15.51
N PRO A 34 -0.89 -8.87 -16.31
CA PRO A 34 -0.34 -10.14 -16.77
C PRO A 34 -0.01 -11.04 -15.58
N ARG A 35 -0.87 -12.03 -15.35
CA ARG A 35 -0.99 -12.67 -14.04
C ARG A 35 -0.08 -13.87 -13.97
N ILE A 36 1.20 -13.62 -13.65
CA ILE A 36 1.97 -14.60 -12.89
C ILE A 36 1.05 -15.07 -11.75
N SER A 37 0.77 -16.37 -11.71
CA SER A 37 -0.07 -16.92 -10.65
C SER A 37 0.63 -16.70 -9.31
N ILE A 38 -0.15 -16.59 -8.24
CA ILE A 38 0.42 -16.44 -6.90
C ILE A 38 1.32 -17.62 -6.55
N ASP A 39 1.03 -18.81 -7.07
CA ASP A 39 1.85 -20.02 -6.87
C ASP A 39 3.23 -19.87 -7.51
N VAL A 40 3.29 -19.37 -8.74
CA VAL A 40 4.56 -19.08 -9.42
C VAL A 40 5.30 -17.96 -8.69
N TRP A 41 4.59 -16.91 -8.26
CA TRP A 41 5.17 -15.77 -7.55
C TRP A 41 5.91 -16.17 -6.28
N ARG A 42 5.31 -17.06 -5.49
CA ARG A 42 5.85 -17.56 -4.22
C ARG A 42 7.13 -18.39 -4.40
N GLY A 43 7.33 -18.96 -5.60
CA GLY A 43 8.53 -19.71 -5.96
C GLY A 43 9.70 -18.86 -6.45
N GLY A 44 9.56 -17.53 -6.45
CA GLY A 44 10.68 -16.63 -6.78
C GLY A 44 11.80 -16.65 -5.75
N TYR A 45 12.89 -15.97 -6.08
CA TYR A 45 14.04 -15.83 -5.18
C TYR A 45 14.66 -14.43 -5.26
N TRP A 46 15.39 -14.06 -4.21
CA TRP A 46 16.13 -12.81 -4.14
C TRP A 46 17.52 -12.96 -4.77
N ASN A 47 17.85 -12.03 -5.67
CA ASN A 47 19.19 -11.85 -6.22
C ASN A 47 19.69 -10.43 -5.95
N HIS A 48 20.83 -10.29 -5.28
CA HIS A 48 21.49 -9.00 -5.10
C HIS A 48 22.55 -8.81 -6.18
N GLY A 49 22.41 -7.78 -7.02
CA GLY A 49 23.35 -7.57 -8.11
C GLY A 49 22.95 -6.49 -9.09
N TYR A 50 23.70 -6.45 -10.19
CA TYR A 50 23.50 -5.48 -11.27
C TYR A 50 22.63 -6.07 -12.37
N TYR A 51 21.53 -5.42 -12.70
CA TYR A 51 20.63 -5.82 -13.78
C TYR A 51 20.00 -4.57 -14.42
N HIS A 52 19.94 -4.53 -15.76
CA HIS A 52 19.47 -3.37 -16.55
C HIS A 52 20.00 -2.00 -16.07
N GLY A 53 21.31 -1.91 -15.84
CA GLY A 53 21.94 -0.63 -15.47
C GLY A 53 21.80 -0.25 -14.00
N ARG A 54 21.15 -1.08 -13.18
CA ARG A 54 20.81 -0.76 -11.78
C ARG A 54 21.36 -1.83 -10.84
N MET A 55 22.08 -1.40 -9.80
CA MET A 55 22.41 -2.27 -8.67
C MET A 55 21.27 -2.31 -7.66
N GLY A 56 21.06 -3.48 -7.05
CA GLY A 56 20.18 -3.62 -5.88
C GLY A 56 19.56 -5.01 -5.80
N TRP A 57 18.39 -5.09 -5.16
CA TRP A 57 17.72 -6.36 -4.89
C TRP A 57 16.67 -6.65 -5.96
N TRP A 58 16.72 -7.87 -6.49
CA TRP A 58 15.85 -8.32 -7.56
C TRP A 58 15.06 -9.52 -7.11
N TRP A 59 13.74 -9.42 -7.16
CA TRP A 59 12.86 -10.58 -7.05
C TRP A 59 12.75 -11.22 -8.44
N VAL A 60 13.32 -12.41 -8.60
CA VAL A 60 13.38 -13.13 -9.88
C VAL A 60 12.32 -14.22 -9.88
N VAL A 61 11.38 -14.16 -10.82
CA VAL A 61 10.26 -15.11 -10.88
C VAL A 61 9.64 -15.18 -12.27
N GLY A 62 9.36 -16.38 -12.76
CA GLY A 62 8.72 -16.59 -14.07
C GLY A 62 9.46 -15.95 -15.25
N GLY A 63 10.79 -15.80 -15.16
CA GLY A 63 11.61 -15.10 -16.16
C GLY A 63 11.60 -13.56 -16.05
N ALA A 64 10.81 -13.00 -15.14
CA ALA A 64 10.75 -11.58 -14.85
C ALA A 64 11.62 -11.19 -13.64
N TRP A 65 12.05 -9.93 -13.62
CA TRP A 65 12.96 -9.36 -12.62
C TRP A 65 12.36 -8.06 -12.09
N TYR A 66 12.03 -8.04 -10.80
CA TYR A 66 11.39 -6.90 -10.15
C TYR A 66 12.37 -6.23 -9.19
N PHE A 67 12.61 -4.93 -9.37
CA PHE A 67 13.55 -4.18 -8.56
C PHE A 67 12.98 -3.79 -7.19
N TYR A 68 13.80 -3.94 -6.15
CA TYR A 68 13.53 -3.48 -4.79
C TYR A 68 14.79 -2.85 -4.19
N ALA A 69 14.58 -1.90 -3.27
CA ALA A 69 15.67 -1.29 -2.52
C ALA A 69 16.28 -2.24 -1.47
N ALA A 70 15.49 -3.18 -0.96
CA ALA A 70 15.88 -4.17 0.05
C ALA A 70 15.05 -5.46 -0.16
N PRO A 71 15.55 -6.63 0.28
CA PRO A 71 14.79 -7.88 0.17
C PRO A 71 13.69 -7.91 1.23
N VAL A 72 12.55 -8.45 0.85
CA VAL A 72 11.38 -8.66 1.73
C VAL A 72 11.11 -10.16 1.81
N TYR A 73 11.10 -10.70 3.03
CA TYR A 73 10.90 -12.11 3.27
C TYR A 73 9.47 -12.42 3.75
N PRO A 74 8.92 -13.60 3.38
CA PRO A 74 9.52 -14.61 2.52
C PRO A 74 9.54 -14.22 1.02
N TYR A 75 8.59 -13.40 0.57
CA TYR A 75 8.51 -12.86 -0.78
C TYR A 75 7.75 -11.52 -0.78
N PRO A 76 7.96 -10.63 -1.78
CA PRO A 76 7.28 -9.34 -1.83
C PRO A 76 5.79 -9.48 -2.20
N SER A 77 4.96 -8.48 -1.87
CA SER A 77 3.56 -8.48 -2.26
C SER A 77 3.39 -8.24 -3.76
N LEU A 78 2.65 -9.12 -4.44
CA LEU A 78 2.33 -9.03 -5.87
C LEU A 78 1.45 -7.80 -6.18
N TYR A 79 0.70 -7.33 -5.19
CA TYR A 79 -0.21 -6.19 -5.28
C TYR A 79 0.31 -4.95 -4.54
N ALA A 80 1.62 -4.84 -4.32
CA ALA A 80 2.17 -3.65 -3.67
C ALA A 80 1.74 -2.41 -4.48
N PRO A 81 0.92 -1.51 -3.91
CA PRO A 81 0.55 -0.29 -4.61
C PRO A 81 1.84 0.51 -4.86
N PRO A 82 1.91 1.28 -5.96
CA PRO A 82 3.06 2.15 -6.19
C PRO A 82 3.27 2.99 -4.92
N VAL A 83 4.48 2.93 -4.37
CA VAL A 83 4.85 3.81 -3.26
C VAL A 83 4.84 5.21 -3.87
N VAL A 84 3.74 5.92 -3.64
CA VAL A 84 3.66 7.35 -3.92
C VAL A 84 4.66 7.97 -2.96
N VAL A 85 5.82 8.35 -3.49
CA VAL A 85 6.76 9.19 -2.75
C VAL A 85 6.02 10.50 -2.55
N ALA A 86 5.42 10.66 -1.37
CA ALA A 86 4.80 11.91 -1.01
C ALA A 86 5.89 12.99 -1.13
N PRO A 87 5.63 14.09 -1.84
CA PRO A 87 6.55 15.22 -1.82
C PRO A 87 6.81 15.56 -0.36
N MET A 88 8.09 15.70 -0.01
CA MET A 88 8.52 16.04 1.34
C MET A 88 7.73 17.28 1.76
N ALA A 89 6.90 17.13 2.79
CA ALA A 89 6.06 18.23 3.25
C ALA A 89 6.98 19.42 3.58
N PRO A 90 6.64 20.65 3.15
CA PRO A 90 7.38 21.84 3.56
C PRO A 90 7.52 21.84 5.09
N PRO A 91 8.65 22.30 5.64
CA PRO A 91 8.79 22.45 7.08
C PRO A 91 7.61 23.27 7.60
N ALA A 92 6.95 22.75 8.64
CA ALA A 92 5.81 23.43 9.24
C ALA A 92 6.23 24.84 9.65
N PRO A 93 5.37 25.86 9.45
CA PRO A 93 5.66 27.20 9.94
C PRO A 93 5.87 27.14 11.45
N PRO A 94 6.75 28.00 12.02
CA PRO A 94 6.94 28.05 13.46
C PRO A 94 5.59 28.34 14.13
N ILE A 95 5.19 27.43 15.00
CA ILE A 95 3.99 27.59 15.82
C ILE A 95 4.28 28.76 16.76
N ALA A 96 3.51 29.84 16.63
CA ALA A 96 3.55 30.93 17.60
C ALA A 96 3.21 30.35 18.97
N ALA A 97 4.02 30.67 19.98
CA ALA A 97 3.75 30.26 21.35
C ALA A 97 2.34 30.71 21.73
N ALA A 98 1.55 29.78 22.29
CA ALA A 98 0.25 30.12 22.84
C ALA A 98 0.43 31.26 23.86
N PRO A 99 -0.48 32.26 23.89
CA PRO A 99 -0.46 33.28 24.93
C PRO A 99 -0.38 32.62 26.30
N PRO A 100 0.42 33.15 27.25
CA PRO A 100 0.49 32.61 28.60
C PRO A 100 -0.92 32.57 29.20
N GLU A 101 -1.29 31.43 29.77
CA GLU A 101 -2.56 31.24 30.45
C GLU A 101 -2.70 32.29 31.57
N PRO A 102 -3.88 32.93 31.74
CA PRO A 102 -4.08 33.89 32.81
C PRO A 102 -3.78 33.22 34.16
N ALA A 103 -2.91 33.83 34.96
CA ALA A 103 -2.54 33.31 36.26
C ALA A 103 -3.81 33.13 37.12
N GLN A 104 -4.15 31.87 37.41
CA GLN A 104 -5.24 31.56 38.33
C GLN A 104 -4.82 31.97 39.75
N VAL A 105 -5.60 32.86 40.36
CA VAL A 105 -5.37 33.35 41.73
C VAL A 105 -6.50 32.93 42.65
N TRP A 106 -6.17 32.62 43.90
CA TRP A 106 -7.13 32.42 44.98
C TRP A 106 -7.13 33.62 45.90
N TYR A 107 -8.28 33.88 46.52
CA TYR A 107 -8.44 34.93 47.51
C TYR A 107 -8.40 34.32 48.90
N TYR A 108 -7.35 34.64 49.67
CA TYR A 108 -7.13 34.19 51.03
C TYR A 108 -7.41 35.32 52.02
N CYS A 109 -8.23 35.03 53.02
CA CYS A 109 -8.49 35.93 54.13
C CYS A 109 -7.56 35.58 55.31
N LYS A 110 -6.69 36.53 55.68
CA LYS A 110 -5.74 36.33 56.80
C LYS A 110 -6.42 36.32 58.17
N ALA A 111 -7.49 37.11 58.35
CA ALA A 111 -8.18 37.26 59.62
C ALA A 111 -8.83 35.96 60.09
N VAL A 112 -9.51 35.25 59.18
CA VAL A 112 -10.20 33.98 59.47
C VAL A 112 -9.47 32.74 58.94
N LYS A 113 -8.30 32.93 58.32
CA LYS A 113 -7.46 31.87 57.75
C LYS A 113 -8.21 30.95 56.76
N GLN A 114 -9.07 31.54 55.92
CA GLN A 114 -9.90 30.81 54.95
C GLN A 114 -9.88 31.43 53.56
N TYR A 115 -10.29 30.63 52.57
CA TYR A 115 -10.37 31.04 51.17
C TYR A 115 -11.80 31.41 50.77
N TYR A 116 -11.95 32.28 49.77
CA TYR A 116 -13.21 32.40 49.03
C TYR A 116 -13.46 31.09 48.24
N PRO A 117 -14.70 30.56 48.15
CA PRO A 117 -15.97 31.09 48.67
C PRO A 117 -16.35 30.57 50.07
N TYR A 118 -15.47 29.82 50.75
CA TYR A 118 -15.75 29.26 52.08
C TYR A 118 -16.03 30.32 53.13
N VAL A 119 -15.51 31.54 52.92
CA VAL A 119 -15.95 32.75 53.59
C VAL A 119 -16.30 33.81 52.55
N SER A 120 -17.46 34.46 52.69
CA SER A 120 -17.92 35.48 51.75
C SER A 120 -17.33 36.87 52.03
N GLU A 121 -16.99 37.15 53.29
CA GLU A 121 -16.49 38.45 53.74
C GLU A 121 -15.16 38.30 54.49
N CYS A 122 -14.19 39.18 54.21
CA CYS A 122 -12.91 39.19 54.91
C CYS A 122 -12.70 40.50 55.67
N PRO A 123 -12.76 40.49 57.02
CA PRO A 123 -12.34 41.62 57.84
C PRO A 123 -10.85 41.89 57.61
N GLY A 124 -10.54 43.02 56.97
CA GLY A 124 -9.17 43.38 56.58
C GLY A 124 -8.81 43.12 55.11
N GLY A 125 -9.77 42.66 54.30
CA GLY A 125 -9.61 42.54 52.86
C GLY A 125 -8.93 41.25 52.39
N TRP A 126 -9.13 40.93 51.11
CA TRP A 126 -8.64 39.70 50.50
C TRP A 126 -7.19 39.81 50.04
N LYS A 127 -6.40 38.75 50.27
CA LYS A 127 -5.05 38.61 49.71
C LYS A 127 -5.05 37.61 48.56
N THR A 128 -4.56 38.00 47.39
CA THR A 128 -4.39 37.09 46.25
C THR A 128 -3.17 36.18 46.47
N VAL A 129 -3.35 34.88 46.27
CA VAL A 129 -2.26 33.88 46.26
C VAL A 129 -2.30 33.07 44.96
N PRO A 130 -1.15 32.57 44.47
CA PRO A 130 -1.12 31.69 43.30
C PRO A 130 -1.93 30.41 43.54
N ALA A 131 -2.74 29.98 42.56
CA ALA A 131 -3.47 28.71 42.63
C ALA A 131 -2.58 27.48 42.63
N LYS A 132 -1.42 27.61 41.98
CA LYS A 132 -0.43 26.54 41.88
C LYS A 132 0.82 26.94 42.66
N PRO A 133 1.35 26.05 43.51
CA PRO A 133 2.68 26.23 44.08
C PRO A 133 3.70 26.48 42.96
N GLN A 134 4.54 27.51 43.15
CA GLN A 134 5.66 27.80 42.26
C GLN A 134 6.82 26.85 42.55
#